data_AF-A0A838N137-F1
#
_entry.id   AF-A0A838N137-F1
#
_cell.length_a   1.000
_cell.length_b   1.000
_cell.length_c   1.000
_cell.angle_alpha   90.00
_cell.angle_beta   90.00
_cell.angle_gamma   90.00
#
_symmetry.space_group_name_H-M   'P 1'
#
loop_
_entity.id
_entity.type
_entity.pdbx_description
1 polymer ?
#
loop_
_entity_poly.entity_id
_entity_poly.type
_entity_poly.pdbx_seq_one_letter_code
_entity_poly.pdbx_strand_id
1 'polypeptide(L)'
;MSRIHFALIICSLALVLPACSQQQQTTSDLPANQAHAVSSDSSEAAKIPLSEVVRVSVAPVALKAGGAGEAAVRLAIADGYHINANPPTYPYLKATEIEIAPEAGVTASKPTYPP
;
A
#
# COMPACT_ATOMS: atom_id res chain seq x y z
N MET A 1 -52.83 55.62 -14.15
CA MET A 1 -51.45 56.16 -14.00
C MET A 1 -50.51 54.97 -14.16
N SER A 2 -50.11 54.64 -15.40
CA SER A 2 -48.86 55.05 -16.07
C SER A 2 -47.64 54.33 -15.46
N ARG A 3 -46.76 53.57 -16.14
CA ARG A 3 -46.45 53.13 -17.52
C ARG A 3 -45.43 51.96 -17.36
N ILE A 4 -45.62 50.75 -17.92
CA ILE A 4 -45.07 50.23 -19.20
C ILE A 4 -43.59 50.55 -19.45
N HIS A 5 -42.74 49.51 -19.55
CA HIS A 5 -41.66 49.23 -20.54
C HIS A 5 -41.13 47.81 -20.21
N PHE A 6 -41.50 46.69 -20.85
CA PHE A 6 -41.41 46.28 -22.26
C PHE A 6 -39.97 46.27 -22.82
N ALA A 7 -39.60 45.11 -23.39
CA ALA A 7 -38.48 44.80 -24.30
C ALA A 7 -37.09 44.58 -23.67
N LEU A 8 -36.51 43.37 -23.73
CA LEU A 8 -35.86 42.70 -24.88
C LEU A 8 -34.59 43.42 -25.36
N ILE A 9 -33.43 42.74 -25.25
CA ILE A 9 -32.17 42.78 -26.03
C ILE A 9 -31.26 41.78 -25.28
N ILE A 10 -31.02 40.51 -25.67
CA ILE A 10 -30.38 39.95 -26.88
C ILE A 10 -29.09 40.67 -27.28
N CYS A 11 -27.93 40.17 -26.83
CA CYS A 11 -26.67 40.08 -27.59
C CYS A 11 -25.59 39.48 -26.66
N SER A 12 -25.18 38.21 -26.82
CA SER A 12 -24.21 37.72 -27.81
C SER A 12 -22.77 38.19 -27.56
N LEU A 13 -21.83 37.25 -27.78
CA LEU A 13 -20.38 37.40 -28.04
C LEU A 13 -19.46 37.31 -26.80
N ALA A 14 -18.91 36.15 -26.43
CA ALA A 14 -17.85 35.33 -27.07
C ALA A 14 -16.44 35.93 -26.99
N LEU A 15 -15.50 35.21 -26.33
CA LEU A 15 -14.02 35.25 -26.52
C LEU A 15 -13.38 34.29 -25.49
N VAL A 16 -13.17 33.00 -25.79
CA VAL A 16 -12.00 32.36 -26.45
C VAL A 16 -10.68 32.56 -25.69
N LEU A 17 -10.05 31.43 -25.30
CA LEU A 17 -8.60 31.08 -25.32
C LEU A 17 -8.25 30.14 -24.13
N PRO A 18 -7.23 29.25 -24.20
CA PRO A 18 -6.53 28.68 -25.36
C PRO A 18 -6.55 27.13 -25.38
N ALA A 19 -6.38 26.58 -26.59
CA ALA A 19 -6.10 25.17 -26.83
C ALA A 19 -4.67 24.84 -26.35
N CYS A 20 -4.53 23.90 -25.41
CA CYS A 20 -3.27 23.22 -25.18
C CYS A 20 -3.01 22.26 -26.35
N SER A 21 -2.20 22.74 -27.29
CA SER A 21 -1.61 21.96 -28.38
C SER A 21 -0.78 20.82 -27.79
N GLN A 22 -1.25 19.59 -27.97
CA GLN A 22 -0.48 18.38 -27.67
C GLN A 22 0.41 18.12 -28.89
N GLN A 23 1.64 18.64 -28.82
CA GLN A 23 2.64 18.51 -29.86
C GLN A 23 3.14 17.06 -29.90
N GLN A 24 2.72 16.33 -30.92
CA GLN A 24 3.20 14.99 -31.25
C GLN A 24 4.65 15.11 -31.76
N GLN A 25 5.63 14.76 -30.92
CA GLN A 25 7.00 14.54 -31.37
C GLN A 25 7.13 13.10 -31.88
N THR A 26 6.93 12.93 -33.18
CA THR A 26 7.58 11.88 -33.95
C THR A 26 9.04 12.29 -34.15
N THR A 27 9.95 11.67 -33.41
CA THR A 27 11.38 11.64 -33.73
C THR A 27 11.77 10.19 -33.99
N SER A 28 11.64 9.78 -35.25
CA SER A 28 12.62 8.87 -35.82
C SER A 28 13.91 9.66 -35.97
N ASP A 29 14.91 9.34 -35.16
CA ASP A 29 16.30 9.15 -35.58
C ASP A 29 17.22 9.16 -34.35
N LEU A 30 17.94 8.05 -34.18
CA LEU A 30 19.05 7.91 -33.24
C LEU A 30 20.14 8.93 -33.59
N PRO A 31 20.81 9.51 -32.58
CA PRO A 31 22.23 9.16 -32.46
C PRO A 31 22.73 9.03 -31.02
N ALA A 32 23.73 8.15 -30.91
CA ALA A 32 24.93 8.25 -30.07
C ALA A 32 24.77 8.60 -28.57
N ASN A 33 24.85 7.54 -27.76
CA ASN A 33 25.82 7.37 -26.68
C ASN A 33 26.29 8.66 -25.98
N GLN A 34 25.47 9.17 -25.05
CA GLN A 34 25.95 9.99 -23.95
C GLN A 34 25.81 9.19 -22.66
N ALA A 35 26.92 8.58 -22.25
CA ALA A 35 27.09 8.00 -20.93
C ALA A 35 27.08 9.15 -19.90
N HIS A 36 25.88 9.46 -19.40
CA HIS A 36 25.76 10.21 -18.16
C HIS A 36 26.21 9.25 -17.06
N ALA A 37 27.42 9.48 -16.54
CA ALA A 37 27.93 8.77 -15.39
C ALA A 37 26.98 9.07 -14.22
N VAL A 38 26.04 8.16 -13.99
CA VAL A 38 25.26 8.12 -12.77
C VAL A 38 26.28 7.75 -11.71
N SER A 39 26.76 8.74 -10.97
CA SER A 39 27.52 8.52 -9.75
C SER A 39 26.62 7.70 -8.84
N SER A 40 26.85 6.39 -8.81
CA SER A 40 26.35 5.49 -7.79
C SER A 40 27.01 5.91 -6.48
N ASP A 41 26.44 6.93 -5.84
CA ASP A 41 26.66 7.19 -4.44
C ASP A 41 25.98 6.05 -3.68
N SER A 42 26.70 4.93 -3.60
CA SER A 42 26.37 3.76 -2.81
C SER A 42 26.59 4.09 -1.34
N SER A 43 25.83 5.06 -0.82
CA SER A 43 25.54 5.12 0.60
C SER A 43 24.73 3.88 0.91
N GLU A 44 25.41 2.82 1.34
CA GLU A 44 24.83 1.59 1.85
C GLU A 44 23.89 1.97 3.00
N ALA A 45 22.61 2.14 2.65
CA ALA A 45 21.57 2.49 3.60
C ALA A 45 21.55 1.38 4.65
N ALA A 46 21.80 1.77 5.91
CA ALA A 46 21.83 0.84 7.02
C ALA A 46 20.57 -0.04 6.99
N LYS A 47 20.77 -1.36 6.88
CA LYS A 47 19.68 -2.32 6.82
C LYS A 47 18.94 -2.34 8.16
N ILE A 48 17.69 -1.88 8.16
CA ILE A 48 16.82 -1.91 9.34
C ILE A 48 16.59 -3.38 9.76
N PRO A 49 16.78 -3.73 11.05
CA PRO A 49 16.54 -5.08 11.53
C PRO A 49 15.05 -5.43 11.51
N LEU A 50 14.74 -6.70 11.23
CA LEU A 50 13.35 -7.17 11.14
C LEU A 50 12.54 -6.97 12.42
N SER A 51 13.20 -7.03 13.59
CA SER A 51 12.57 -6.79 14.89
C SER A 51 12.08 -5.35 15.08
N GLU A 52 12.63 -4.39 14.34
CA GLU A 52 12.14 -3.01 14.33
C GLU A 52 10.91 -2.86 13.41
N VAL A 53 10.81 -3.70 12.38
CA VAL A 53 9.71 -3.70 11.41
C VAL A 53 8.49 -4.47 11.89
N VAL A 54 8.68 -5.66 12.48
CA VAL A 54 7.60 -6.53 12.94
C VAL A 54 7.82 -6.85 14.41
N ARG A 55 6.85 -6.45 15.24
CA ARG A 55 6.83 -6.77 16.68
C ARG A 55 5.64 -7.68 16.98
N VAL A 56 5.91 -8.75 17.72
CA VAL A 56 4.92 -9.74 18.15
C VAL A 56 4.59 -9.54 19.61
N SER A 57 3.31 -9.61 19.96
CA SER A 57 2.86 -9.67 21.36
C SER A 57 1.73 -10.68 21.54
N VAL A 58 1.71 -11.33 22.69
CA VAL A 58 0.72 -12.36 23.05
C VAL A 58 0.36 -12.17 24.51
N ALA A 59 -0.94 -12.22 24.83
CA ALA A 59 -1.39 -12.21 26.22
C ALA A 59 -1.30 -13.63 26.82
N PRO A 60 -0.90 -13.79 28.09
CA PRO A 60 -0.90 -15.08 28.75
C PRO A 60 -2.30 -15.73 28.74
N VAL A 61 -2.36 -17.03 28.46
CA VAL A 61 -3.59 -17.81 28.46
C VAL A 61 -3.47 -18.93 29.48
N ALA A 62 -4.48 -19.05 30.35
CA ALA A 62 -4.57 -20.14 31.30
C ALA A 62 -5.37 -21.31 30.70
N LEU A 63 -4.77 -22.51 30.68
CA LEU A 63 -5.42 -23.73 30.24
C LEU A 63 -5.75 -24.60 31.45
N LYS A 64 -6.98 -25.11 31.52
CA LYS A 64 -7.35 -26.14 32.47
C LYS A 64 -6.85 -27.50 31.96
N ALA A 65 -6.49 -28.39 32.86
CA ALA A 65 -6.12 -29.76 32.50
C ALA A 65 -7.23 -30.43 31.68
N GLY A 66 -6.86 -31.00 30.53
CA GLY A 66 -7.79 -31.61 29.57
C GLY A 66 -8.69 -30.62 28.82
N GLY A 67 -8.52 -29.30 29.02
CA GLY A 67 -9.28 -28.26 28.34
C GLY A 67 -8.61 -27.75 27.07
N ALA A 68 -9.30 -26.84 26.39
CA ALA A 68 -8.81 -26.08 25.25
C ALA A 68 -8.96 -24.56 25.52
N GLY A 69 -8.20 -23.76 24.79
CA GLY A 69 -8.26 -22.30 24.87
C GLY A 69 -7.68 -21.65 23.62
N GLU A 70 -7.85 -20.34 23.51
CA GLU A 70 -7.38 -19.55 22.38
C GLU A 70 -6.39 -18.50 22.85
N ALA A 71 -5.34 -18.30 22.05
CA ALA A 71 -4.36 -17.23 22.25
C ALA A 71 -4.41 -16.28 21.05
N ALA A 72 -4.49 -14.98 21.33
CA ALA A 72 -4.42 -13.95 20.30
C ALA A 72 -2.97 -13.52 20.09
N VAL A 73 -2.43 -13.78 18.89
CA VAL A 73 -1.14 -13.24 18.46
C VAL A 73 -1.37 -11.90 17.79
N ARG A 74 -0.77 -10.84 18.32
CA ARG A 74 -0.86 -9.48 17.78
C ARG A 74 0.46 -9.11 17.13
N LEU A 75 0.38 -8.66 15.88
CA LEU A 75 1.50 -8.14 15.12
C LEU A 75 1.37 -6.62 15.03
N ALA A 76 2.43 -5.90 15.37
CA ALA A 76 2.58 -4.48 15.09
C ALA A 76 3.61 -4.33 13.96
N ILE A 77 3.19 -3.69 12.88
CA ILE A 77 4.00 -3.45 11.69
C ILE A 77 4.43 -1.98 11.69
N ALA A 78 5.70 -1.70 11.47
CA ALA A 78 6.23 -0.34 11.39
C ALA A 78 5.63 0.42 10.20
N ASP A 79 5.55 1.74 10.33
CA ASP A 79 5.01 2.61 9.30
C ASP A 79 5.79 2.48 7.98
N GLY A 80 5.06 2.46 6.86
CA GLY A 80 5.64 2.26 5.53
C GLY A 80 5.90 0.79 5.17
N TYR A 81 5.66 -0.15 6.08
CA TYR A 81 5.76 -1.59 5.82
C TYR A 81 4.40 -2.27 5.78
N HIS A 82 4.36 -3.43 5.13
CA HIS A 82 3.19 -4.29 5.06
C HIS A 82 3.60 -5.76 5.15
N ILE A 83 2.66 -6.59 5.56
CA ILE A 83 2.75 -8.05 5.48
C ILE A 83 1.60 -8.56 4.60
N ASN A 84 1.77 -9.73 3.99
CA ASN A 84 0.73 -10.32 3.16
C ASN A 84 -0.28 -11.10 4.02
N ALA A 85 -1.52 -11.19 3.54
CA ALA A 85 -2.53 -12.05 4.14
C ALA A 85 -2.19 -13.55 3.99
N ASN A 86 -2.97 -14.39 4.68
CA ASN A 86 -2.96 -15.84 4.51
C ASN A 86 -4.41 -16.35 4.42
N PRO A 87 -4.91 -16.70 3.21
CA PRO A 87 -4.16 -16.82 1.95
C PRO A 87 -3.73 -15.46 1.36
N PRO A 88 -2.65 -15.41 0.57
CA PRO A 88 -2.21 -14.17 -0.06
C PRO A 88 -3.14 -13.80 -1.22
N THR A 89 -3.28 -12.49 -1.49
CA THR A 89 -4.15 -11.97 -2.56
C THR A 89 -3.75 -12.45 -3.96
N TYR A 90 -2.44 -12.65 -4.20
CA TYR A 90 -1.93 -13.12 -5.48
C TYR A 90 -0.98 -14.32 -5.30
N PRO A 91 -0.92 -15.27 -6.25
CA PRO A 91 -0.15 -16.51 -6.10
C PRO A 91 1.38 -16.33 -6.01
N TYR A 92 1.91 -15.19 -6.46
CA TYR A 92 3.35 -14.90 -6.40
C TYR A 92 3.77 -14.25 -5.06
N LEU A 93 2.81 -13.88 -4.21
CA LEU A 93 3.07 -13.31 -2.90
C LEU A 93 3.31 -14.41 -1.87
N LYS A 94 4.25 -14.18 -0.98
CA LYS A 94 4.51 -15.08 0.16
C LYS A 94 3.48 -14.82 1.26
N ALA A 95 2.75 -15.85 1.68
CA ALA A 95 1.81 -15.75 2.78
C ALA A 95 2.53 -15.48 4.11
N THR A 96 1.85 -14.78 5.03
CA THR A 96 2.32 -14.72 6.42
C THR A 96 1.96 -16.02 7.13
N GLU A 97 2.92 -16.64 7.80
CA GLU A 97 2.73 -17.90 8.52
C GLU A 97 3.16 -17.78 9.98
N ILE A 98 2.36 -18.37 10.88
CA ILE A 98 2.68 -18.52 12.29
C ILE A 98 3.03 -19.99 12.52
N GLU A 99 4.25 -20.24 12.98
CA GLU A 99 4.69 -21.52 13.46
C GLU A 99 4.62 -21.53 15.00
N ILE A 100 3.96 -22.55 15.56
CA ILE A 100 3.84 -22.73 17.01
C ILE A 100 4.65 -23.97 17.37
N ALA A 101 5.74 -23.75 18.10
CA ALA A 101 6.54 -24.86 18.60
C ALA A 101 5.70 -25.69 19.60
N PRO A 102 5.69 -27.03 19.49
CA PRO A 102 4.99 -27.87 20.44
C PRO A 102 5.67 -27.79 21.82
N GLU A 103 4.87 -27.79 22.88
CA GLU A 103 5.33 -27.81 24.27
C GLU A 103 4.69 -28.99 25.01
N ALA A 104 5.37 -29.52 26.01
CA ALA A 104 4.92 -30.71 26.73
C ALA A 104 3.52 -30.50 27.34
N GLY A 105 2.58 -31.38 26.98
CA GLY A 105 1.19 -31.32 27.47
C GLY A 105 0.29 -30.31 26.77
N VAL A 106 0.76 -29.62 25.73
CA VAL A 106 -0.04 -28.68 24.92
C VAL A 106 0.08 -29.02 23.44
N THR A 107 -1.07 -29.19 22.78
CA THR A 107 -1.14 -29.36 21.32
C THR A 107 -1.68 -28.10 20.69
N ALA A 108 -0.92 -27.51 19.76
CA ALA A 108 -1.36 -26.36 18.98
C ALA A 108 -2.23 -26.82 17.79
N SER A 109 -3.35 -26.13 17.57
CA SER A 109 -4.15 -26.26 16.36
C SER A 109 -3.65 -25.34 15.24
N LYS A 110 -4.19 -25.49 14.03
CA LYS A 110 -3.89 -24.58 12.92
C LYS A 110 -4.32 -23.15 13.28
N PRO A 111 -3.46 -22.12 13.07
CA PRO A 111 -3.84 -20.73 13.31
C PRO A 111 -4.98 -20.27 12.40
N THR A 112 -5.86 -19.45 12.96
CA THR A 112 -6.85 -18.68 12.22
C THR A 112 -6.32 -17.28 11.95
N TYR A 113 -6.31 -16.85 10.69
CA TYR A 113 -5.89 -15.51 10.29
C TYR A 113 -7.10 -14.58 10.15
N PRO A 114 -6.92 -13.24 10.32
CA PRO A 114 -7.96 -12.27 10.01
C PRO A 114 -8.39 -12.36 8.53
N PRO A 115 -9.65 -12.00 8.22
CA PRO A 115 -10.15 -11.94 6.85
C PRO A 115 -9.46 -10.87 6.01
#